data_AF-A0A962AVR8-F1
#
_entry.id   AF-A0A962AVR8-F1
#
_cell.length_a   1.000
_cell.length_b   1.000
_cell.length_c   1.000
_cell.angle_alpha   90.00
_cell.angle_beta   90.00
_cell.angle_gamma   90.00
#
_symmetry.space_group_name_H-M   'P 1'
#
loop_
_entity.id
_entity.type
_entity.pdbx_description
1 polymer ?
#
loop_
_entity_poly.entity_id
_entity_poly.type
_entity_poly.pdbx_seq_one_letter_code
_entity_poly.pdbx_strand_id
1 'polypeptide(L)'
;MARIIGTLSTSHIPAIGNAIARGQQNEPYWKPFFDSWPPVREWLAREKPDVVVFFYNDHGLNFFLDKMPTFAVGAAAEYVSEDEGWGIPTIPSVKGEPKLSWQIINGIVEDGF
;
A
#
# COMPACT_ATOMS: atom_id res chain seq x y z
N MET A 1 11.70 21.85 -0.03
CA MET A 1 11.54 21.17 -1.33
C MET A 1 11.39 19.69 -1.05
N ALA A 2 10.31 19.04 -1.52
CA ALA A 2 10.17 17.59 -1.40
C ALA A 2 11.08 16.89 -2.42
N ARG A 3 11.56 15.69 -2.09
CA ARG A 3 12.40 14.88 -2.98
C ARG A 3 11.77 13.50 -3.17
N ILE A 4 11.51 13.14 -4.42
CA ILE A 4 11.15 11.75 -4.78
C ILE A 4 12.47 10.97 -4.84
N ILE A 5 12.57 9.91 -4.04
CA ILE A 5 13.81 9.13 -3.90
C ILE A 5 13.81 7.85 -4.74
N GLY A 6 12.64 7.43 -5.20
CA GLY A 6 12.45 6.21 -5.97
C GLY A 6 10.98 5.82 -6.07
N THR A 7 10.73 4.75 -6.80
CA THR A 7 9.41 4.15 -7.00
C THR A 7 9.51 2.63 -6.85
N LEU A 8 8.54 2.01 -6.20
CA LEU A 8 8.43 0.56 -6.07
C LEU A 8 7.08 0.10 -6.63
N SER A 9 7.08 -1.04 -7.31
CA SER A 9 5.87 -1.67 -7.84
C SER A 9 5.86 -3.14 -7.46
N THR A 10 4.71 -3.63 -7.01
CA THR A 10 4.51 -5.06 -6.72
C THR A 10 3.07 -5.46 -7.01
N SER A 11 2.86 -6.74 -7.29
CA SER A 11 1.56 -7.37 -7.12
C SER A 11 1.11 -7.28 -5.66
N HIS A 12 -0.20 -7.17 -5.44
CA HIS A 12 -0.84 -7.14 -4.12
C HIS A 12 -1.90 -8.24 -3.95
N ILE A 13 -1.76 -9.36 -4.67
CA ILE A 13 -2.75 -10.45 -4.58
C ILE A 13 -2.87 -10.98 -3.14
N PRO A 14 -4.08 -11.31 -2.64
CA PRO A 14 -4.27 -11.83 -1.28
C PRO A 14 -3.50 -13.12 -1.00
N ALA A 15 -3.21 -13.91 -2.03
CA ALA A 15 -2.41 -15.14 -1.91
C ALA A 15 -1.00 -14.90 -1.36
N ILE A 16 -0.40 -13.71 -1.57
CA ILE A 16 0.89 -13.34 -0.96
C ILE A 16 0.76 -13.25 0.56
N GLY A 17 -0.29 -12.56 1.05
CA GLY A 17 -0.58 -12.46 2.49
C GLY A 17 -0.82 -13.83 3.13
N ASN A 18 -1.58 -14.70 2.44
CA ASN A 18 -1.77 -16.09 2.87
C ASN A 18 -0.46 -16.89 2.95
N ALA A 19 0.42 -16.75 1.96
CA ALA A 19 1.72 -17.42 1.95
C ALA A 19 2.59 -16.98 3.14
N ILE A 20 2.56 -15.69 3.48
CA ILE A 20 3.25 -15.15 4.66
C ILE A 20 2.68 -15.75 5.94
N ALA A 21 1.35 -15.70 6.10
CA ALA A 21 0.66 -16.20 7.29
C ALA A 21 0.91 -17.71 7.53
N ARG A 22 1.07 -18.49 6.46
CA ARG A 22 1.32 -19.93 6.50
C ARG A 22 2.80 -20.33 6.54
N GLY A 23 3.73 -19.38 6.54
CA GLY A 23 5.17 -19.68 6.54
C GLY A 23 5.69 -20.31 5.23
N GLN A 24 5.01 -20.07 4.11
CA GLN A 24 5.28 -20.72 2.83
C GLN A 24 6.30 -19.99 1.94
N GLN A 25 7.00 -18.98 2.47
CA GLN A 25 7.87 -18.12 1.68
C GLN A 25 9.05 -18.87 1.02
N ASN A 26 9.44 -20.01 1.59
CA ASN A 26 10.52 -20.86 1.08
C ASN A 26 10.04 -22.02 0.18
N GLU A 27 8.72 -22.19 0.02
CA GLU A 27 8.16 -23.24 -0.83
C GLU A 27 8.50 -22.99 -2.32
N PRO A 28 8.75 -24.04 -3.14
CA PRO A 28 9.21 -23.88 -4.53
C PRO A 28 8.36 -22.93 -5.39
N TYR A 29 7.04 -22.90 -5.17
CA TYR A 29 6.13 -22.00 -5.87
C TYR A 29 6.34 -20.53 -5.49
N TRP A 30 6.51 -20.24 -4.20
CA TRP A 30 6.57 -18.89 -3.64
C TRP A 30 7.98 -18.30 -3.60
N LYS A 31 8.99 -19.17 -3.48
CA LYS A 31 10.39 -18.78 -3.30
C LYS A 31 10.88 -17.76 -4.33
N PRO A 32 10.63 -17.91 -5.65
CA PRO A 32 11.08 -16.91 -6.63
C PRO A 32 10.52 -15.51 -6.38
N PHE A 33 9.27 -15.41 -5.91
CA PHE A 33 8.67 -14.14 -5.55
C PHE A 33 9.35 -13.54 -4.30
N PHE A 34 9.47 -14.30 -3.22
CA PHE A 34 10.04 -13.79 -1.97
C PHE A 34 11.54 -13.50 -2.04
N ASP A 35 12.30 -14.25 -2.85
CA ASP A 35 13.74 -14.02 -3.09
C ASP A 35 14.01 -12.69 -3.84
N SER A 36 13.00 -12.06 -4.45
CA SER A 36 13.16 -10.75 -5.10
C SER A 36 13.13 -9.56 -4.14
N TRP A 37 12.66 -9.76 -2.89
CA TRP A 37 12.45 -8.68 -1.93
C TRP A 37 13.66 -8.23 -1.09
N PRO A 38 14.71 -9.05 -0.80
CA PRO A 38 15.82 -8.61 0.04
C PRO A 38 16.49 -7.30 -0.44
N PRO A 39 16.79 -7.08 -1.73
CA PRO A 39 17.38 -5.82 -2.19
C PRO A 39 16.46 -4.61 -1.97
N VAL A 40 15.14 -4.79 -2.09
CA VAL A 40 14.15 -3.74 -1.83
C VAL A 40 14.13 -3.37 -0.35
N ARG A 41 14.17 -4.38 0.54
CA ARG A 41 14.23 -4.17 1.99
C ARG A 41 15.53 -3.45 2.40
N GLU A 42 16.66 -3.84 1.82
CA GLU A 42 17.95 -3.19 2.04
C GLU A 42 17.95 -1.73 1.59
N TRP A 43 17.37 -1.45 0.42
CA TRP A 43 17.21 -0.09 -0.09
C TRP A 43 16.32 0.75 0.83
N LEU A 44 15.15 0.24 1.24
CA LEU A 44 14.25 0.93 2.18
C LEU A 44 14.91 1.20 3.53
N ALA A 45 15.70 0.24 4.05
CA ALA A 45 16.42 0.38 5.31
C ALA A 45 17.53 1.45 5.25
N ARG A 46 18.15 1.64 4.07
CA ARG A 46 19.17 2.66 3.84
C ARG A 46 18.57 4.03 3.60
N GLU A 47 17.62 4.14 2.68
CA GLU A 47 17.08 5.44 2.25
C GLU A 47 16.06 6.03 3.21
N LYS A 48 15.37 5.20 4.00
CA LYS A 48 14.41 5.59 5.06
C LYS A 48 13.45 6.70 4.60
N PRO A 49 12.57 6.44 3.62
CA PRO A 49 11.59 7.42 3.17
C PRO A 49 10.68 7.87 4.32
N ASP A 50 10.41 9.17 4.39
CA ASP A 50 9.49 9.74 5.38
C ASP A 50 8.02 9.40 5.08
N VAL A 51 7.66 9.34 3.80
CA VAL A 51 6.30 9.11 3.31
C VAL A 51 6.33 8.23 2.06
N VAL A 52 5.34 7.36 1.92
CA VAL A 52 5.05 6.61 0.70
C VAL A 52 3.72 7.08 0.13
N VAL A 53 3.72 7.57 -1.11
CA VAL A 53 2.49 7.80 -1.86
C VAL A 53 2.08 6.47 -2.48
N PHE A 54 1.03 5.86 -1.94
CA PHE A 54 0.64 4.49 -2.26
C PHE A 54 -0.57 4.44 -3.20
N PHE A 55 -0.39 3.88 -4.39
CA PHE A 55 -1.44 3.71 -5.39
C PHE A 55 -1.94 2.28 -5.36
N TYR A 56 -3.25 2.10 -5.13
CA TYR A 56 -3.91 0.80 -5.20
C TYR A 56 -5.40 0.99 -5.51
N ASN A 57 -6.06 -0.07 -5.93
CA ASN A 57 -7.52 -0.13 -6.02
C ASN A 57 -8.09 -0.81 -4.76
N ASP A 58 -9.19 -0.28 -4.26
CA ASP A 58 -10.04 -0.99 -3.32
C ASP A 58 -10.71 -2.19 -4.03
N HIS A 59 -10.90 -3.29 -3.31
CA HIS A 59 -11.51 -4.52 -3.85
C HIS A 59 -12.96 -4.69 -3.39
N GLY A 60 -13.68 -3.58 -3.21
CA GLY A 60 -15.09 -3.57 -2.81
C GLY A 60 -15.30 -3.62 -1.29
N LEU A 61 -14.30 -3.22 -0.51
CA LEU A 61 -14.41 -3.11 0.95
C LEU A 61 -14.86 -1.71 1.37
N ASN A 62 -14.07 -0.70 0.99
CA ASN A 62 -14.38 0.70 1.32
C ASN A 62 -15.26 1.36 0.26
N PHE A 63 -15.13 0.93 -0.99
CA PHE A 63 -15.85 1.47 -2.15
C PHE A 63 -16.70 0.36 -2.76
N PHE A 64 -17.90 0.18 -2.23
CA PHE A 64 -18.86 -0.79 -2.77
C PHE A 64 -19.63 -0.22 -3.97
N LEU A 65 -20.55 -1.01 -4.52
CA LEU A 65 -21.24 -0.70 -5.78
C LEU A 65 -22.04 0.61 -5.78
N ASP A 66 -22.37 1.15 -4.61
CA ASP A 66 -23.05 2.43 -4.42
C ASP A 66 -22.10 3.64 -4.32
N LYS A 67 -20.78 3.41 -4.24
CA LYS A 67 -19.76 4.45 -4.06
C LYS A 67 -18.44 4.08 -4.73
N MET A 68 -18.37 4.25 -6.05
CA MET A 68 -17.20 3.90 -6.88
C MET A 68 -16.57 5.14 -7.53
N PRO A 69 -15.73 5.90 -6.80
CA PRO A 69 -15.02 7.03 -7.40
C PRO A 69 -13.98 6.57 -8.43
N THR A 70 -13.77 7.34 -9.49
CA THR A 70 -12.66 7.10 -10.44
C THR A 70 -11.29 7.29 -9.76
N PHE A 71 -11.17 8.32 -8.93
CA PHE A 71 -10.01 8.58 -8.10
C PHE A 71 -10.44 8.91 -6.68
N ALA A 72 -9.73 8.35 -5.70
CA ALA A 72 -9.86 8.69 -4.30
C ALA A 72 -8.48 8.96 -3.71
N VAL A 73 -8.34 10.05 -2.95
CA VAL A 73 -7.11 10.38 -2.23
C VAL A 73 -7.39 10.34 -0.74
N GLY A 74 -6.64 9.51 -0.02
CA GLY A 74 -6.76 9.42 1.43
C GLY A 74 -6.16 10.63 2.14
N ALA A 75 -6.91 11.21 3.08
CA ALA A 75 -6.47 12.32 3.95
C ALA A 75 -6.67 12.04 5.45
N ALA A 76 -6.83 10.77 5.82
CA ALA A 76 -6.97 10.34 7.21
C ALA A 76 -5.62 10.39 7.93
N ALA A 77 -5.65 10.60 9.25
CA ALA A 77 -4.45 10.57 10.09
C ALA A 77 -3.93 9.14 10.32
N GLU A 78 -4.79 8.14 10.16
CA GLU A 78 -4.52 6.73 10.40
C GLU A 78 -5.42 5.88 9.49
N TYR A 79 -4.89 4.75 9.03
CA TYR A 79 -5.60 3.74 8.24
C TYR A 79 -5.54 2.40 8.98
N VAL A 80 -6.69 1.78 9.16
CA VAL A 80 -6.83 0.50 9.86
C VAL A 80 -7.18 -0.57 8.84
N SER A 81 -6.51 -1.72 8.93
CA SER A 81 -6.84 -2.90 8.13
C SER A 81 -7.88 -3.75 8.83
N GLU A 82 -8.87 -4.24 8.08
CA GLU A 82 -9.88 -5.18 8.53
C GLU A 82 -9.70 -6.54 7.84
N ASP A 83 -10.33 -7.58 8.38
CA ASP A 83 -10.35 -8.89 7.73
C ASP A 83 -11.33 -8.86 6.55
N GLU A 84 -10.82 -9.19 5.35
CA GLU A 84 -11.63 -9.27 4.13
C GLU A 84 -12.31 -10.65 3.95
N GLY A 85 -12.37 -11.46 5.02
CA GLY A 85 -12.92 -12.81 5.02
C GLY A 85 -11.89 -13.90 4.79
N TRP A 86 -10.59 -13.58 4.89
CA TRP A 86 -9.50 -14.53 4.70
C TRP A 86 -9.04 -15.17 6.02
N GLY A 87 -9.40 -14.61 7.17
CA GLY A 87 -9.00 -15.12 8.48
C GLY A 87 -7.49 -15.05 8.71
N ILE A 88 -6.79 -14.15 8.01
CA ILE A 88 -5.37 -13.88 8.21
C ILE A 88 -5.19 -12.71 9.19
N PRO A 89 -4.10 -12.68 9.97
CA PRO A 89 -3.81 -11.55 10.84
C PRO A 89 -3.75 -10.24 10.05
N THR A 90 -4.45 -9.22 10.54
CA THR A 90 -4.32 -7.86 10.01
C THR A 90 -2.96 -7.26 10.39
N ILE A 91 -2.49 -6.31 9.59
CA ILE A 91 -1.29 -5.54 9.92
C ILE A 91 -1.63 -4.43 10.93
N PRO A 92 -0.63 -3.92 11.68
CA PRO A 92 -0.82 -2.71 12.48
C PRO A 92 -1.34 -1.56 11.63
N SER A 93 -2.03 -0.61 12.27
CA SER A 93 -2.49 0.59 11.60
C SER A 93 -1.33 1.36 10.96
N VAL A 94 -1.62 1.96 9.82
CA VAL A 94 -0.66 2.75 9.05
C VAL A 94 -0.94 4.22 9.30
N LYS A 95 0.08 4.96 9.70
CA LYS A 95 -0.01 6.40 9.89
C LYS A 95 -0.18 7.11 8.54
N GLY A 96 -1.17 7.99 8.44
CA GLY A 96 -1.33 8.88 7.30
C GLY A 96 -0.52 10.17 7.44
N GLU A 97 -0.43 10.94 6.35
CA GLU A 97 0.21 12.26 6.34
C GLU A 97 -0.77 13.32 5.81
N PRO A 98 -1.73 13.78 6.66
CA PRO A 98 -2.82 14.65 6.21
C PRO A 98 -2.36 15.95 5.55
N LYS A 99 -1.23 16.53 5.98
CA LYS A 99 -0.74 17.78 5.39
C LYS A 99 -0.32 17.56 3.94
N LEU A 100 0.44 16.50 3.66
CA LEU A 100 0.82 16.15 2.30
C LEU A 100 -0.40 15.75 1.47
N SER A 101 -1.31 14.95 2.04
CA SER A 101 -2.53 14.53 1.36
C SER A 101 -3.34 15.73 0.87
N TRP A 102 -3.60 16.72 1.73
CA TRP A 102 -4.35 17.92 1.34
C TRP A 102 -3.60 18.79 0.33
N GLN A 103 -2.27 18.87 0.40
CA GLN A 103 -1.50 19.56 -0.64
C GLN A 103 -1.64 18.87 -2.00
N ILE A 104 -1.59 17.54 -2.06
CA ILE A 104 -1.81 16.78 -3.29
C ILE A 104 -3.24 16.99 -3.80
N ILE A 105 -4.25 16.84 -2.93
CA ILE A 105 -5.68 17.01 -3.28
C ILE A 105 -5.93 18.39 -3.89
N ASN A 106 -5.45 19.45 -3.24
CA ASN A 106 -5.66 20.80 -3.76
C ASN A 106 -4.95 21.00 -5.10
N GLY A 107 -3.71 20.51 -5.24
CA GLY A 107 -2.95 20.61 -6.49
C GLY A 107 -3.62 19.90 -7.66
N ILE A 108 -4.09 18.66 -7.47
CA ILE A 108 -4.74 17.93 -8.58
C ILE A 108 -6.08 18.55 -8.97
N VAL A 109 -6.83 19.12 -8.03
CA VAL A 109 -8.07 19.85 -8.32
C VAL A 109 -7.78 21.13 -9.10
N GLU A 110 -6.73 21.87 -8.74
CA GLU A 110 -6.28 23.05 -9.48
C GLU A 110 -5.83 22.71 -10.90
N ASP A 111 -5.21 21.52 -11.08
CA ASP A 111 -4.79 20.98 -12.38
C ASP A 111 -5.94 20.39 -13.23
N GLY A 112 -7.18 20.41 -12.72
CA GLY A 112 -8.38 20.02 -13.46
C GLY A 112 -8.67 18.51 -13.47
N PHE A 113 -8.17 17.77 -12.47
CA PHE A 113 -8.58 16.39 -12.19
C PHE A 113 -9.86 16.32 -11.36
#